data_AF-A0A2R6J9T3-F1
#
_entry.id   AF-A0A2R6J9T3-F1
#
_cell.length_a   1.000
_cell.length_b   1.000
_cell.length_c   1.000
_cell.angle_alpha   90.00
_cell.angle_beta   90.00
_cell.angle_gamma   90.00
#
_symmetry.space_group_name_H-M   'P 1'
#
loop_
_entity.id
_entity.type
_entity.pdbx_description
1 polymer ?
#
loop_
_entity_poly.entity_id
_entity_poly.type
_entity_poly.pdbx_seq_one_letter_code
_entity_poly.pdbx_strand_id
1 'polypeptide(L)'
;MSDLSAELRTIRDSPKRMVTSVVEQVREDDVPFMAASLAYQAFASLIPLLVLLFIAVTIVGDEQLAQRVVELTEGVLPNAAQDLVSNAITRENGVGGASASIVGLVTLLWGSLKVFRGLDKAFSEIYETAAANSFVDQIRDGLIVLAAVGVGIVGMIGAMVVFGAYGGPLSRVISLVVLVTGLTVVFLPMYRYFPDADLDWVDAVPGAVFAAVSWMALQFLFQLYIQFSSRGDSSGIIGAVLLLLLWLYASGLVLLLAAVVNAVLLGEGEPAPRTGSESRSEGGVDELHDANDVILDRLHRERARRQTLEHERERLVRELERAESNTEADLSALRRRNRALRRWLAWKERPLPARLVGRLLGAAPPKPSPGSTGSGIDPGPARSSEEESVPSTD
;
A
#
# COMPACT_ATOMS: atom_id res chain seq x y z
N MET A 1 -31.80 41.55 0.59
CA MET A 1 -30.38 41.96 0.44
C MET A 1 -29.45 41.32 1.49
N SER A 2 -29.95 40.79 2.61
CA SER A 2 -29.14 40.01 3.58
C SER A 2 -28.78 38.61 3.05
N ASP A 3 -29.69 37.95 2.34
CA ASP A 3 -29.51 36.58 1.82
C ASP A 3 -28.43 36.47 0.75
N LEU A 4 -28.44 37.37 -0.23
CA LEU A 4 -27.40 37.45 -1.27
C LEU A 4 -26.00 37.72 -0.68
N SER A 5 -25.92 38.38 0.48
CA SER A 5 -24.64 38.63 1.15
C SER A 5 -24.12 37.44 1.95
N ALA A 6 -24.98 36.46 2.26
CA ALA A 6 -24.61 35.20 2.89
C ALA A 6 -24.14 34.19 1.84
N GLU A 7 -24.87 34.03 0.73
CA GLU A 7 -24.43 33.18 -0.40
C GLU A 7 -23.12 33.66 -1.03
N LEU A 8 -22.92 34.98 -1.17
CA LEU A 8 -21.66 35.53 -1.69
C LEU A 8 -20.48 35.39 -0.70
N ARG A 9 -20.72 35.20 0.60
CA ARG A 9 -19.67 34.86 1.58
C ARG A 9 -19.29 33.38 1.50
N THR A 10 -20.26 32.49 1.30
CA THR A 10 -20.01 31.05 1.09
C THR A 10 -19.13 30.79 -0.14
N ILE A 11 -19.33 31.56 -1.22
CA ILE A 11 -18.50 31.46 -2.44
C ILE A 11 -17.11 32.08 -2.24
N ARG A 12 -16.97 33.16 -1.46
CA ARG A 12 -15.70 33.86 -1.26
C ARG A 12 -14.76 33.23 -0.23
N ASP A 13 -15.30 32.48 0.73
CA ASP A 13 -14.52 31.74 1.73
C ASP A 13 -14.17 30.31 1.29
N SER A 14 -14.78 29.82 0.20
CA SER A 14 -14.62 28.47 -0.37
C SER A 14 -13.16 28.04 -0.64
N PRO A 15 -12.29 28.82 -1.31
CA PRO A 15 -10.94 28.33 -1.65
C PRO A 15 -10.02 28.25 -0.43
N LYS A 16 -10.20 29.14 0.56
CA LYS A 16 -9.42 29.08 1.80
C LYS A 16 -9.84 27.87 2.63
N ARG A 17 -11.14 27.61 2.74
CA ARG A 17 -11.66 26.42 3.42
C ARG A 17 -11.17 25.15 2.75
N MET A 18 -11.26 25.05 1.42
CA MET A 18 -10.75 23.89 0.67
C MET A 18 -9.26 23.64 0.93
N VAL A 19 -8.42 24.68 0.88
CA VAL A 19 -6.99 24.53 1.18
C VAL A 19 -6.76 24.12 2.62
N THR A 20 -7.50 24.68 3.58
CA THR A 20 -7.40 24.28 4.99
C THR A 20 -7.79 22.82 5.18
N SER A 21 -8.92 22.38 4.63
CA SER A 21 -9.38 20.98 4.68
C SER A 21 -8.37 20.01 4.06
N VAL A 22 -7.81 20.34 2.90
CA VAL A 22 -6.76 19.52 2.26
C VAL A 22 -5.53 19.42 3.15
N VAL A 23 -5.08 20.53 3.76
CA VAL A 23 -3.90 20.52 4.64
C VAL A 23 -4.16 19.74 5.93
N GLU A 24 -5.37 19.80 6.47
CA GLU A 24 -5.78 19.05 7.65
C GLU A 24 -5.80 17.55 7.35
N GLN A 25 -6.49 17.12 6.30
CA GLN A 25 -6.57 15.71 5.89
C GLN A 25 -5.19 15.14 5.53
N VAL A 26 -4.34 15.90 4.82
CA VAL A 26 -2.95 15.49 4.53
C VAL A 26 -2.14 15.15 5.78
N ARG A 27 -2.42 15.86 6.89
CA ARG A 27 -1.73 15.64 8.17
C ARG A 27 -2.37 14.52 8.97
N GLU A 28 -3.69 14.42 8.96
CA GLU A 28 -4.44 13.38 9.67
C GLU A 28 -4.13 11.99 9.10
N ASP A 29 -4.09 11.87 7.76
CA ASP A 29 -3.81 10.61 7.07
C ASP A 29 -2.31 10.28 6.98
N ASP A 30 -1.44 11.17 7.46
CA ASP A 30 0.03 11.09 7.34
C ASP A 30 0.49 10.78 5.89
N VAL A 31 -0.06 11.53 4.93
CA VAL A 31 0.20 11.36 3.48
C VAL A 31 1.70 11.33 3.14
N PRO A 32 2.58 12.15 3.74
CA PRO A 32 4.02 12.05 3.50
C PRO A 32 4.60 10.69 3.89
N PHE A 33 4.16 10.10 5.01
CA PHE A 33 4.59 8.77 5.43
C PHE A 33 4.10 7.69 4.46
N MET A 34 2.83 7.76 4.04
CA MET A 34 2.28 6.87 3.02
C MET A 34 3.09 6.96 1.72
N ALA A 35 3.38 8.16 1.23
CA ALA A 35 4.20 8.39 0.04
C ALA A 35 5.62 7.81 0.15
N ALA A 36 6.25 7.89 1.32
CA ALA A 36 7.55 7.26 1.57
C ALA A 36 7.47 5.72 1.50
N SER A 37 6.40 5.14 2.05
CA SER A 37 6.16 3.70 1.96
C SER A 37 5.92 3.25 0.51
N LEU A 38 5.18 4.05 -0.28
CA LEU A 38 4.94 3.82 -1.70
C LEU A 38 6.23 3.89 -2.50
N ALA A 39 7.09 4.86 -2.22
CA ALA A 39 8.38 5.00 -2.90
C ALA A 39 9.26 3.75 -2.71
N TYR A 40 9.33 3.24 -1.48
CA TYR A 40 10.04 2.00 -1.20
C TYR A 40 9.43 0.79 -1.94
N GLN A 41 8.10 0.68 -1.94
CA GLN A 41 7.41 -0.40 -2.64
C GLN A 41 7.60 -0.32 -4.16
N ALA A 42 7.48 0.88 -4.74
CA ALA A 42 7.72 1.15 -6.15
C ALA A 42 9.16 0.78 -6.55
N PHE A 43 10.14 1.20 -5.76
CA PHE A 43 11.55 0.86 -5.98
C PHE A 43 11.76 -0.67 -5.98
N ALA A 44 11.17 -1.37 -5.01
CA ALA A 44 11.24 -2.84 -4.96
C ALA A 44 10.51 -3.52 -6.13
N SER A 45 9.48 -2.89 -6.70
CA SER A 45 8.72 -3.38 -7.84
C SER A 45 9.37 -3.10 -9.21
N LEU A 46 10.44 -2.29 -9.28
CA LEU A 46 11.09 -1.93 -10.55
C LEU A 46 11.59 -3.14 -11.33
N ILE A 47 12.34 -4.04 -10.68
CA ILE A 47 12.91 -5.20 -11.36
C ILE A 47 11.81 -6.12 -11.92
N PRO A 48 10.78 -6.53 -11.12
CA PRO A 48 9.67 -7.30 -11.67
C PRO A 48 8.93 -6.61 -12.81
N LEU A 49 8.67 -5.30 -12.70
CA LEU A 49 7.99 -4.52 -13.73
C LEU A 49 8.79 -4.46 -15.03
N LEU A 50 10.11 -4.26 -14.95
CA LEU A 50 10.98 -4.23 -16.12
C LEU A 50 10.96 -5.57 -16.87
N VAL A 51 10.97 -6.69 -16.14
CA VAL A 51 10.90 -8.03 -16.76
C VAL A 51 9.53 -8.27 -17.38
N LEU A 52 8.44 -7.88 -16.71
CA LEU A 52 7.10 -7.99 -17.31
C LEU A 52 6.93 -7.12 -18.55
N LEU A 53 7.46 -5.89 -18.52
CA LEU A 53 7.50 -5.00 -19.68
C LEU A 53 8.25 -5.67 -20.84
N PHE A 54 9.39 -6.29 -20.55
CA PHE A 54 10.14 -7.03 -21.56
C PHE A 54 9.30 -8.16 -22.18
N ILE A 55 8.68 -8.98 -21.35
CA ILE A 55 7.81 -10.09 -21.81
C ILE A 55 6.65 -9.54 -22.66
N ALA A 56 6.04 -8.43 -22.27
CA ALA A 56 4.97 -7.80 -23.05
C ALA A 56 5.49 -7.32 -24.43
N VAL A 57 6.67 -6.69 -24.46
CA VAL A 57 7.32 -6.24 -25.70
C VAL A 57 7.65 -7.41 -26.62
N THR A 58 8.12 -8.55 -26.11
CA THR A 58 8.45 -9.70 -26.96
C THR A 58 7.23 -10.44 -27.49
N ILE A 59 6.10 -10.39 -26.78
CA ILE A 59 4.83 -10.97 -27.24
C ILE A 59 4.19 -10.10 -28.32
N VAL A 60 4.26 -8.77 -28.18
CA VAL A 60 3.58 -7.81 -29.06
C VAL A 60 4.47 -7.32 -30.20
N GLY A 61 5.77 -7.22 -29.95
CA GLY A 61 6.77 -6.68 -30.88
C GLY A 61 7.32 -7.71 -31.85
N ASP A 62 7.97 -7.21 -32.90
CA ASP A 62 8.76 -8.06 -33.80
C ASP A 62 10.12 -8.43 -33.18
N GLU A 63 10.82 -9.35 -33.83
CA GLU A 63 12.11 -9.87 -33.36
C GLU A 63 13.19 -8.77 -33.27
N GLN A 64 13.07 -7.69 -34.05
CA GLN A 64 13.98 -6.54 -34.00
C GLN A 64 13.73 -5.66 -32.77
N LEU A 65 12.47 -5.46 -32.38
CA LEU A 65 12.11 -4.74 -31.16
C LEU A 65 12.59 -5.52 -29.92
N ALA A 66 12.42 -6.84 -29.92
CA ALA A 66 12.92 -7.71 -28.86
C ALA A 66 14.44 -7.61 -28.71
N GLN A 67 15.20 -7.70 -29.81
CA GLN A 67 16.66 -7.58 -29.81
C GLN A 67 17.14 -6.21 -29.31
N ARG A 68 16.53 -5.11 -29.78
CA ARG A 68 16.86 -3.76 -29.30
C ARG A 68 16.63 -3.61 -27.80
N VAL A 69 15.55 -4.19 -27.26
CA VAL A 69 15.30 -4.13 -25.82
C VAL A 69 16.33 -4.95 -25.05
N VAL A 70 16.70 -6.15 -25.53
CA VAL A 70 17.79 -6.94 -24.92
C VAL A 70 19.10 -6.13 -24.89
N GLU A 71 19.51 -5.55 -26.02
CA GLU A 71 20.73 -4.73 -26.13
C GLU A 71 20.71 -3.53 -25.16
N LEU A 72 19.58 -2.84 -25.03
CA LEU A 72 19.43 -1.70 -24.10
C LEU A 72 19.48 -2.10 -22.62
N THR A 73 19.24 -3.38 -22.33
CA THR A 73 19.20 -3.91 -20.97
C THR A 73 20.43 -4.71 -20.57
N GLU A 74 21.32 -4.99 -21.53
CA GLU A 74 22.56 -5.70 -21.31
C GLU A 74 23.46 -4.90 -20.35
N GLY A 75 23.78 -5.48 -19.19
CA GLY A 75 24.56 -4.83 -18.12
C GLY A 75 23.74 -4.02 -17.11
N VAL A 76 22.42 -3.85 -17.31
CA VAL A 76 21.53 -3.17 -16.34
C VAL A 76 20.73 -4.17 -15.50
N LEU A 77 20.27 -5.26 -16.13
CA LEU A 77 19.49 -6.30 -15.46
C LEU A 77 20.38 -7.40 -14.87
N PRO A 78 20.10 -7.88 -13.64
CA PRO A 78 20.77 -9.05 -13.07
C PRO A 78 20.62 -10.28 -13.99
N ASN A 79 21.62 -11.16 -14.02
CA ASN A 79 21.62 -12.37 -14.87
C ASN A 79 20.33 -13.19 -14.76
N ALA A 80 19.76 -13.31 -13.55
CA ALA A 80 18.49 -14.02 -13.34
C ALA A 80 17.31 -13.43 -14.13
N ALA A 81 17.28 -12.11 -14.34
CA ALA A 81 16.26 -11.47 -15.15
C ALA A 81 16.52 -11.70 -16.65
N GLN A 82 17.79 -11.71 -17.08
CA GLN A 82 18.17 -12.06 -18.46
C GLN A 82 17.82 -13.51 -18.80
N ASP A 83 17.99 -14.43 -17.84
CA ASP A 83 17.62 -15.84 -17.99
C ASP A 83 16.09 -16.01 -18.11
N LEU A 84 15.30 -15.28 -17.34
CA LEU A 84 13.83 -15.31 -17.46
C LEU A 84 13.37 -14.79 -18.84
N VAL A 85 14.04 -13.76 -19.33
CA VAL A 85 13.82 -13.15 -20.65
C VAL A 85 14.19 -14.10 -21.78
N SER A 86 15.39 -14.69 -21.74
CA SER A 86 15.87 -15.60 -22.78
C SER A 86 14.99 -16.85 -22.87
N ASN A 87 14.61 -17.42 -21.73
CA ASN A 87 13.69 -18.57 -21.65
C ASN A 87 12.27 -18.24 -22.14
N ALA A 88 11.80 -16.99 -21.99
CA ALA A 88 10.52 -16.56 -22.55
C ALA A 88 10.55 -16.47 -24.08
N ILE A 89 11.71 -16.13 -24.66
CA ILE A 89 11.90 -15.98 -26.11
C ILE A 89 12.17 -17.32 -26.80
N THR A 90 13.02 -18.17 -26.22
CA THR A 90 13.53 -19.36 -26.93
C THR A 90 12.50 -20.45 -27.16
N ARG A 91 11.28 -20.40 -26.58
CA ARG A 91 10.21 -21.43 -26.69
C ARG A 91 10.72 -22.87 -26.58
N GLU A 92 11.89 -23.08 -26.00
CA GLU A 92 12.37 -24.41 -25.70
C GLU A 92 11.84 -24.67 -24.30
N ASN A 93 10.88 -25.60 -24.19
CA ASN A 93 11.03 -26.75 -23.30
C ASN A 93 9.71 -27.51 -23.13
N GLY A 94 9.83 -28.83 -23.13
CA GLY A 94 8.77 -29.76 -22.76
C GLY A 94 8.28 -29.61 -21.31
N VAL A 95 7.56 -30.61 -20.83
CA VAL A 95 6.68 -30.61 -19.63
C VAL A 95 7.27 -30.00 -18.34
N GLY A 96 8.60 -29.93 -18.17
CA GLY A 96 9.27 -29.27 -17.03
C GLY A 96 9.57 -27.77 -17.18
N GLY A 97 9.60 -27.23 -18.41
CA GLY A 97 9.82 -25.79 -18.67
C GLY A 97 8.58 -24.95 -18.39
N ALA A 98 7.39 -25.47 -18.71
CA ALA A 98 6.13 -24.77 -18.51
C ALA A 98 5.84 -24.45 -17.03
N SER A 99 6.17 -25.34 -16.09
CA SER A 99 5.97 -25.11 -14.66
C SER A 99 6.94 -24.08 -14.07
N ALA A 100 8.21 -24.08 -14.51
CA ALA A 100 9.19 -23.06 -14.13
C ALA A 100 8.81 -21.67 -14.65
N SER A 101 8.28 -21.57 -15.88
CA SER A 101 7.77 -20.32 -16.46
C SER A 101 6.57 -19.76 -15.68
N ILE A 102 5.64 -20.62 -15.23
CA ILE A 102 4.47 -20.18 -14.44
C ILE A 102 4.90 -19.63 -13.08
N VAL A 103 5.78 -20.33 -12.36
CA VAL A 103 6.28 -19.87 -11.05
C VAL A 103 7.05 -18.56 -11.17
N GLY A 104 7.85 -18.40 -12.22
CA GLY A 104 8.53 -17.15 -12.56
C GLY A 104 7.54 -16.01 -12.81
N LEU A 105 6.53 -16.23 -13.66
CA LEU A 105 5.51 -15.22 -13.96
C LEU A 105 4.72 -14.81 -12.72
N VAL A 106 4.32 -15.75 -11.87
CA VAL A 106 3.62 -15.47 -10.61
C VAL A 106 4.51 -14.64 -9.67
N THR A 107 5.80 -14.97 -9.58
CA THR A 107 6.76 -14.22 -8.75
C THR A 107 6.92 -12.78 -9.24
N LEU A 108 7.01 -12.60 -10.56
CA LEU A 108 7.09 -11.28 -11.19
C LEU A 108 5.82 -10.46 -10.96
N LEU A 109 4.66 -11.05 -11.23
CA LEU A 109 3.36 -10.40 -10.99
C LEU A 109 3.19 -10.02 -9.53
N TRP A 110 3.55 -10.91 -8.60
CA TRP A 110 3.52 -10.61 -7.17
C TRP A 110 4.42 -9.44 -6.79
N GLY A 111 5.64 -9.41 -7.33
CA GLY A 111 6.60 -8.33 -7.12
C GLY A 111 6.13 -7.00 -7.68
N SER A 112 5.56 -7.00 -8.89
CA SER A 112 5.03 -5.78 -9.52
C SER A 112 3.77 -5.27 -8.84
N LEU A 113 2.90 -6.17 -8.37
CA LEU A 113 1.62 -5.81 -7.77
C LEU A 113 1.78 -5.15 -6.39
N LYS A 114 2.95 -5.24 -5.76
CA LYS A 114 3.22 -4.63 -4.45
C LYS A 114 2.96 -3.12 -4.46
N VAL A 115 3.47 -2.37 -5.44
CA VAL A 115 3.23 -0.92 -5.52
C VAL A 115 1.77 -0.58 -5.71
N PHE A 116 1.03 -1.35 -6.52
CA PHE A 116 -0.38 -1.12 -6.77
C PHE A 116 -1.24 -1.41 -5.54
N ARG A 117 -0.96 -2.49 -4.80
CA ARG A 117 -1.64 -2.74 -3.50
C ARG A 117 -1.31 -1.67 -2.46
N GLY A 118 -0.09 -1.15 -2.48
CA GLY A 118 0.29 -0.02 -1.64
C GLY A 118 -0.52 1.22 -1.97
N LEU A 119 -0.70 1.51 -3.27
CA LEU A 119 -1.52 2.63 -3.75
C LEU A 119 -2.98 2.43 -3.37
N ASP A 120 -3.53 1.25 -3.64
CA ASP A 120 -4.88 0.85 -3.27
C ASP A 120 -5.14 1.12 -1.79
N LYS A 121 -4.34 0.52 -0.91
CA LYS A 121 -4.43 0.74 0.54
C LYS A 121 -4.33 2.22 0.94
N ALA A 122 -3.44 2.99 0.31
CA ALA A 122 -3.27 4.41 0.65
C ALA A 122 -4.47 5.26 0.20
N PHE A 123 -5.07 4.95 -0.96
CA PHE A 123 -6.31 5.60 -1.39
C PHE A 123 -7.46 5.19 -0.48
N SER A 124 -7.60 3.90 -0.17
CA SER A 124 -8.60 3.42 0.76
C SER A 124 -8.54 4.07 2.14
N GLU A 125 -7.33 4.39 2.63
CA GLU A 125 -7.15 5.12 3.89
C GLU A 125 -7.67 6.56 3.75
N ILE A 126 -7.29 7.26 2.68
CA ILE A 126 -7.72 8.66 2.40
C ILE A 126 -9.25 8.77 2.25
N TYR A 127 -9.88 7.74 1.68
CA TYR A 127 -11.34 7.69 1.49
C TYR A 127 -12.07 6.99 2.65
N GLU A 128 -11.37 6.66 3.73
CA GLU A 128 -11.92 5.98 4.93
C GLU A 128 -12.63 4.64 4.65
N THR A 129 -12.34 3.99 3.51
CA THR A 129 -12.92 2.70 3.09
C THR A 129 -12.05 1.50 3.44
N ALA A 130 -10.85 1.71 4.00
CA ALA A 130 -9.86 0.66 4.25
C ALA A 130 -10.40 -0.56 5.02
N ALA A 131 -11.44 -0.40 5.85
CA ALA A 131 -12.08 -1.50 6.58
C ALA A 131 -12.88 -2.47 5.69
N ALA A 132 -13.34 -2.02 4.52
CA ALA A 132 -14.08 -2.84 3.56
C ALA A 132 -13.14 -3.61 2.61
N ASN A 133 -11.86 -3.24 2.56
CA ASN A 133 -11.00 -3.64 1.45
C ASN A 133 -10.28 -4.94 1.72
N SER A 134 -10.72 -5.98 1.00
CA SER A 134 -10.13 -7.30 1.12
C SER A 134 -8.81 -7.39 0.35
N PHE A 135 -7.98 -8.36 0.73
CA PHE A 135 -6.74 -8.65 0.02
C PHE A 135 -6.97 -9.02 -1.45
N VAL A 136 -8.13 -9.60 -1.79
CA VAL A 136 -8.46 -10.01 -3.15
C VAL A 136 -8.85 -8.79 -4.00
N ASP A 137 -9.56 -7.83 -3.41
CA ASP A 137 -9.93 -6.57 -4.08
C ASP A 137 -8.67 -5.78 -4.45
N GLN A 138 -7.75 -5.58 -3.50
CA GLN A 138 -6.42 -4.98 -3.73
C GLN A 138 -5.66 -5.58 -4.92
N ILE A 139 -5.74 -6.90 -5.11
CA ILE A 139 -5.10 -7.59 -6.23
C ILE A 139 -5.85 -7.32 -7.54
N ARG A 140 -7.18 -7.46 -7.53
CA ARG A 140 -8.04 -7.24 -8.69
C ARG A 140 -7.88 -5.81 -9.19
N ASP A 141 -8.00 -4.84 -8.30
CA ASP A 141 -8.00 -3.42 -8.64
C ASP A 141 -6.59 -2.98 -9.06
N GLY A 142 -5.54 -3.50 -8.41
CA GLY A 142 -4.17 -3.34 -8.87
C GLY A 142 -3.91 -3.88 -10.29
N LEU A 143 -4.50 -5.02 -10.67
CA LEU A 143 -4.39 -5.58 -12.03
C LEU A 143 -5.18 -4.76 -13.05
N ILE A 144 -6.40 -4.33 -12.72
CA ILE A 144 -7.24 -3.49 -13.57
C ILE A 144 -6.51 -2.17 -13.87
N VAL A 145 -6.00 -1.52 -12.82
CA VAL A 145 -5.27 -0.25 -12.96
C VAL A 145 -3.97 -0.45 -13.72
N LEU A 146 -3.19 -1.50 -13.45
CA LEU A 146 -1.97 -1.79 -14.21
C LEU A 146 -2.26 -1.93 -15.71
N ALA A 147 -3.30 -2.69 -16.08
CA ALA A 147 -3.70 -2.87 -17.47
C ALA A 147 -4.18 -1.54 -18.09
N ALA A 148 -5.02 -0.79 -17.39
CA ALA A 148 -5.56 0.47 -17.87
C ALA A 148 -4.48 1.55 -18.05
N VAL A 149 -3.52 1.65 -17.12
CA VAL A 149 -2.35 2.51 -17.22
C VAL A 149 -1.48 2.10 -18.40
N GLY A 150 -1.23 0.80 -18.59
CA GLY A 150 -0.46 0.29 -19.72
C GLY A 150 -1.07 0.68 -21.07
N VAL A 151 -2.37 0.44 -21.24
CA VAL A 151 -3.12 0.84 -22.45
C VAL A 151 -3.13 2.36 -22.62
N GLY A 152 -3.36 3.11 -21.53
CA GLY A 152 -3.39 4.57 -21.53
C GLY A 152 -2.06 5.19 -21.96
N ILE A 153 -0.93 4.66 -21.50
CA ILE A 153 0.41 5.11 -21.90
C ILE A 153 0.63 4.87 -23.39
N VAL A 154 0.30 3.68 -23.90
CA VAL A 154 0.43 3.37 -25.34
C VAL A 154 -0.44 4.31 -26.18
N GLY A 155 -1.69 4.52 -25.77
CA GLY A 155 -2.61 5.46 -26.42
C GLY A 155 -2.08 6.90 -26.40
N MET A 156 -1.53 7.34 -25.26
CA MET A 156 -0.93 8.68 -25.12
C MET A 156 0.30 8.86 -26.02
N ILE A 157 1.18 7.87 -26.10
CA ILE A 157 2.34 7.90 -27.01
C ILE A 157 1.87 7.97 -28.46
N GLY A 158 0.89 7.14 -28.84
CA GLY A 158 0.30 7.17 -30.19
C GLY A 158 -0.30 8.53 -30.53
N ALA A 159 -1.07 9.12 -29.61
CA ALA A 159 -1.61 10.46 -29.77
C ALA A 159 -0.51 11.52 -29.93
N MET A 160 0.56 11.46 -29.14
CA MET A 160 1.69 12.37 -29.26
C MET A 160 2.39 12.29 -30.62
N VAL A 161 2.54 11.09 -31.18
CA VAL A 161 3.13 10.92 -32.51
C VAL A 161 2.21 11.51 -33.59
N VAL A 162 0.91 11.21 -33.53
CA VAL A 162 -0.07 11.70 -34.51
C VAL A 162 -0.18 13.22 -34.45
N PHE A 163 -0.38 13.79 -33.27
CA PHE A 163 -0.57 15.23 -33.11
C PHE A 163 0.74 16.03 -33.20
N GLY A 164 1.88 15.43 -32.83
CA GLY A 164 3.20 16.03 -32.96
C GLY A 164 3.68 16.20 -34.41
N ALA A 165 3.12 15.42 -35.35
CA ALA A 165 3.39 15.57 -36.77
C ALA A 165 2.77 16.85 -37.38
N TYR A 166 1.77 17.44 -36.73
CA TYR A 166 1.17 18.69 -37.17
C TYR A 166 2.08 19.87 -36.76
N GLY A 167 2.86 20.37 -37.72
CA GLY A 167 3.69 21.58 -37.54
C GLY A 167 2.85 22.86 -37.46
N GLY A 168 3.36 23.90 -36.78
CA GLY A 168 2.77 25.24 -36.73
C GLY A 168 2.78 25.89 -35.33
N PRO A 169 2.37 27.16 -35.20
CA PRO A 169 2.39 27.87 -33.92
C PRO A 169 1.40 27.29 -32.88
N LEU A 170 0.34 26.59 -33.31
CA LEU A 170 -0.59 25.89 -32.41
C LEU A 170 -0.06 24.53 -31.92
N SER A 171 0.98 23.97 -32.52
CA SER A 171 1.46 22.62 -32.18
C SER A 171 1.82 22.49 -30.71
N ARG A 172 2.44 23.51 -30.12
CA ARG A 172 2.79 23.53 -28.69
C ARG A 172 1.55 23.48 -27.79
N VAL A 173 0.49 24.20 -28.13
CA VAL A 173 -0.76 24.20 -27.35
C VAL A 173 -1.44 22.84 -27.48
N ILE A 174 -1.51 22.29 -28.69
CA ILE A 174 -2.07 20.96 -28.95
C ILE A 174 -1.29 19.89 -28.18
N SER A 175 0.04 19.90 -28.23
CA SER A 175 0.88 18.96 -27.48
C SER A 175 0.65 19.08 -25.98
N LEU A 176 0.51 20.28 -25.43
CA LEU A 176 0.21 20.45 -24.00
C LEU A 176 -1.17 19.91 -23.64
N VAL A 177 -2.19 20.17 -24.45
CA VAL A 177 -3.54 19.64 -24.23
C VAL A 177 -3.54 18.12 -24.32
N VAL A 178 -2.91 17.53 -25.35
CA VAL A 178 -2.78 16.08 -25.50
C VAL A 178 -2.03 15.47 -24.32
N LEU A 179 -0.99 16.14 -23.80
CA LEU A 179 -0.25 15.68 -22.63
C LEU A 179 -1.14 15.64 -21.39
N VAL A 180 -1.84 16.74 -21.11
CA VAL A 180 -2.72 16.84 -19.93
C VAL A 180 -3.84 15.82 -20.02
N THR A 181 -4.57 15.80 -21.14
CA THR A 181 -5.68 14.86 -21.35
C THR A 181 -5.19 13.41 -21.31
N GLY A 182 -4.05 13.12 -21.94
CA GLY A 182 -3.44 11.79 -21.90
C GLY A 182 -3.08 11.35 -20.48
N LEU A 183 -2.42 12.21 -19.71
CA LEU A 183 -2.11 11.94 -18.30
C LEU A 183 -3.37 11.77 -17.45
N THR A 184 -4.39 12.61 -17.66
CA THR A 184 -5.67 12.47 -16.96
C THR A 184 -6.29 11.10 -17.24
N VAL A 185 -6.33 10.66 -18.50
CA VAL A 185 -6.85 9.33 -18.88
C VAL A 185 -6.01 8.21 -18.25
N VAL A 186 -4.69 8.36 -18.19
CA VAL A 186 -3.79 7.38 -17.54
C VAL A 186 -4.04 7.28 -16.04
N PHE A 187 -4.28 8.41 -15.38
CA PHE A 187 -4.49 8.44 -13.94
C PHE A 187 -5.92 8.11 -13.51
N LEU A 188 -6.93 8.39 -14.34
CA LEU A 188 -8.35 8.23 -14.02
C LEU A 188 -8.72 6.86 -13.41
N PRO A 189 -8.23 5.71 -13.91
CA PRO A 189 -8.51 4.41 -13.30
C PRO A 189 -8.07 4.32 -11.85
N MET A 190 -6.96 4.96 -11.46
CA MET A 190 -6.49 4.96 -10.07
C MET A 190 -7.52 5.60 -9.14
N TYR A 191 -8.08 6.75 -9.54
CA TYR A 191 -9.08 7.49 -8.76
C TYR A 191 -10.47 6.85 -8.79
N ARG A 192 -10.71 5.91 -9.71
CA ARG A 192 -11.96 5.17 -9.79
C ARG A 192 -11.94 3.86 -9.00
N TYR A 193 -10.83 3.12 -9.04
CA TYR A 193 -10.76 1.76 -8.49
C TYR A 193 -10.15 1.70 -7.10
N PHE A 194 -9.07 2.43 -6.82
CA PHE A 194 -8.36 2.34 -5.53
C PHE A 194 -9.08 2.90 -4.30
N PRO A 195 -9.99 3.88 -4.41
CA PRO A 195 -10.75 4.32 -3.26
C PRO A 195 -11.66 3.24 -2.66
N ASP A 196 -12.02 2.19 -3.40
CA ASP A 196 -13.05 1.21 -3.02
C ASP A 196 -14.35 1.84 -2.49
N ALA A 197 -14.62 3.06 -2.93
CA ALA A 197 -15.84 3.80 -2.70
C ALA A 197 -16.74 3.69 -3.94
N ASP A 198 -18.06 3.83 -3.74
CA ASP A 198 -19.05 3.85 -4.81
C ASP A 198 -18.99 5.17 -5.59
N LEU A 199 -17.88 5.37 -6.32
CA LEU A 199 -17.63 6.56 -7.12
C LEU A 199 -18.03 6.35 -8.59
N ASP A 200 -18.64 7.35 -9.20
CA ASP A 200 -18.79 7.39 -10.65
C ASP A 200 -17.50 7.88 -11.33
N TRP A 201 -17.38 7.63 -12.63
CA TRP A 201 -16.22 8.09 -13.40
C TRP A 201 -16.04 9.61 -13.37
N VAL A 202 -17.15 10.35 -13.26
CA VAL A 202 -17.14 11.83 -13.21
C VAL A 202 -16.53 12.33 -11.91
N ASP A 203 -16.78 11.63 -10.80
CA ASP A 203 -16.28 11.96 -9.46
C ASP A 203 -14.77 11.77 -9.34
N ALA A 204 -14.18 10.89 -10.17
CA ALA A 204 -12.75 10.64 -10.24
C ALA A 204 -11.98 11.66 -11.11
N VAL A 205 -12.68 12.42 -11.98
CA VAL A 205 -12.04 13.35 -12.93
C VAL A 205 -11.27 14.48 -12.25
N PRO A 206 -11.81 15.19 -11.23
CA PRO A 206 -11.11 16.31 -10.62
C PRO A 206 -9.74 15.92 -10.05
N GLY A 207 -9.69 14.78 -9.33
CA GLY A 207 -8.46 14.19 -8.81
C GLY A 207 -7.48 13.81 -9.91
N ALA A 208 -7.95 13.12 -10.95
CA ALA A 208 -7.10 12.73 -12.08
C ALA A 208 -6.52 13.94 -12.86
N VAL A 209 -7.30 15.02 -13.00
CA VAL A 209 -6.82 16.27 -13.61
C VAL A 209 -5.79 16.95 -12.70
N PHE A 210 -6.05 17.04 -11.40
CA PHE A 210 -5.10 17.61 -10.44
C PHE A 210 -3.79 16.82 -10.42
N ALA A 211 -3.87 15.48 -10.48
CA ALA A 211 -2.72 14.60 -10.59
C ALA A 211 -1.93 14.87 -11.88
N ALA A 212 -2.60 14.97 -13.03
CA ALA A 212 -1.95 15.25 -14.31
C ALA A 212 -1.21 16.59 -14.31
N VAL A 213 -1.83 17.65 -13.77
CA VAL A 213 -1.22 18.98 -13.68
C VAL A 213 -0.04 18.98 -12.72
N SER A 214 -0.22 18.39 -11.54
CA SER A 214 0.84 18.27 -10.53
C SER A 214 2.00 17.39 -11.00
N TRP A 215 1.72 16.36 -11.80
CA TRP A 215 2.72 15.51 -12.44
C TRP A 215 3.61 16.30 -13.40
N MET A 216 3.01 17.15 -14.25
CA MET A 216 3.79 18.03 -15.13
C MET A 216 4.65 19.03 -14.33
N ALA A 217 4.11 19.60 -13.26
CA ALA A 217 4.86 20.48 -12.37
C ALA A 217 6.04 19.74 -11.72
N LEU A 218 5.82 18.50 -11.26
CA LEU A 218 6.87 17.64 -10.73
C LEU A 218 7.96 17.37 -11.78
N GLN A 219 7.59 17.02 -13.02
CA GLN A 219 8.54 16.80 -14.11
C GLN A 219 9.38 18.06 -14.40
N PHE A 220 8.73 19.22 -14.44
CA PHE A 220 9.43 20.50 -14.62
C PHE A 220 10.41 20.79 -13.48
N LEU A 221 9.98 20.63 -12.23
CA LEU A 221 10.83 20.81 -11.05
C LEU A 221 12.03 19.85 -11.06
N PHE A 222 11.81 18.60 -11.46
CA PHE A 222 12.86 17.59 -11.52
C PHE A 222 13.87 17.89 -12.64
N GLN A 223 13.41 18.35 -13.81
CA GLN A 223 14.29 18.82 -14.88
C GLN A 223 15.13 20.02 -14.44
N LEU A 224 14.55 20.98 -13.73
CA LEU A 224 15.31 22.08 -13.14
C LEU A 224 16.37 21.56 -12.17
N TYR A 225 16.00 20.67 -11.26
CA TYR A 225 16.95 20.06 -10.32
C TYR A 225 18.15 19.43 -11.02
N ILE A 226 17.92 18.62 -12.06
CA ILE A 226 19.00 17.99 -12.84
C ILE A 226 19.90 19.05 -13.51
N GLN A 227 19.32 20.08 -14.11
CA GLN A 227 20.10 21.16 -14.73
C GLN A 227 20.95 21.95 -13.74
N PHE A 228 20.52 22.07 -12.47
CA PHE A 228 21.30 22.71 -11.42
C PHE A 228 22.35 21.78 -10.81
N SER A 229 22.05 20.49 -10.67
CA SER A 229 22.94 19.51 -10.06
C SER A 229 24.04 18.99 -10.99
N SER A 230 23.82 19.02 -12.31
CA SER A 230 24.82 18.62 -13.32
C SER A 230 26.05 19.53 -13.41
N ARG A 231 26.16 20.54 -12.54
CA ARG A 231 27.33 21.43 -12.42
C ARG A 231 28.36 20.97 -11.39
N GLY A 232 28.10 19.88 -10.66
CA GLY A 232 29.06 19.23 -9.76
C GLY A 232 29.35 17.80 -10.19
N ASP A 233 30.61 17.40 -10.17
CA ASP A 233 31.05 16.06 -10.60
C ASP A 233 30.57 14.95 -9.63
N SER A 234 30.12 13.84 -10.23
CA SER A 234 29.97 12.48 -9.68
C SER A 234 28.82 12.22 -8.67
N SER A 235 27.57 12.19 -9.16
CA SER A 235 26.58 11.30 -8.54
C SER A 235 26.91 9.86 -8.93
N GLY A 236 27.68 9.16 -8.09
CA GLY A 236 27.87 7.71 -8.22
C GLY A 236 26.55 6.95 -8.07
N ILE A 237 26.58 5.62 -8.18
CA ILE A 237 25.37 4.76 -8.12
C ILE A 237 24.48 5.09 -6.91
N ILE A 238 25.06 5.39 -5.75
CA ILE A 238 24.32 5.79 -4.54
C ILE A 238 23.51 7.07 -4.77
N GLY A 239 24.09 8.08 -5.40
CA GLY A 239 23.40 9.33 -5.72
C GLY A 239 22.25 9.11 -6.69
N ALA A 240 22.44 8.25 -7.70
CA ALA A 240 21.37 7.87 -8.63
C ALA A 240 20.21 7.15 -7.92
N VAL A 241 20.50 6.22 -7.01
CA VAL A 241 19.47 5.52 -6.22
C VAL A 241 18.71 6.48 -5.31
N LEU A 242 19.40 7.38 -4.60
CA LEU A 242 18.75 8.38 -3.74
C LEU A 242 17.89 9.34 -4.54
N LEU A 243 18.37 9.79 -5.71
CA LEU A 243 17.61 10.66 -6.60
C LEU A 243 16.36 9.95 -7.14
N LEU A 244 16.47 8.67 -7.50
CA LEU A 244 15.35 7.85 -7.91
C LEU A 244 14.31 7.68 -6.79
N LEU A 245 14.75 7.38 -5.56
CA LEU A 245 13.86 7.29 -4.41
C LEU A 245 13.14 8.61 -4.12
N LEU A 246 13.85 9.75 -4.24
CA LEU A 246 13.25 11.07 -4.11
C LEU A 246 12.20 11.32 -5.19
N TRP A 247 12.48 10.93 -6.44
CA TRP A 247 11.53 11.04 -7.54
C TRP A 247 10.29 10.18 -7.30
N LEU A 248 10.47 8.92 -6.86
CA LEU A 248 9.37 8.01 -6.53
C LEU A 248 8.54 8.54 -5.35
N TYR A 249 9.19 9.09 -4.33
CA TYR A 249 8.54 9.74 -3.19
C TYR A 249 7.69 10.93 -3.63
N ALA A 250 8.26 11.84 -4.42
CA ALA A 250 7.53 13.00 -4.92
C ALA A 250 6.38 12.59 -5.85
N SER A 251 6.56 11.53 -6.64
CA SER A 251 5.51 10.94 -7.49
C SER A 251 4.36 10.39 -6.65
N GLY A 252 4.65 9.59 -5.62
CA GLY A 252 3.64 9.09 -4.68
C GLY A 252 2.92 10.24 -3.96
N LEU A 253 3.66 11.26 -3.54
CA LEU A 253 3.09 12.44 -2.89
C LEU A 253 2.12 13.18 -3.81
N VAL A 254 2.47 13.35 -5.10
CA VAL A 254 1.56 13.97 -6.09
C VAL A 254 0.26 13.18 -6.23
N LEU A 255 0.34 11.85 -6.34
CA LEU A 255 -0.84 10.99 -6.48
C LEU A 255 -1.73 11.03 -5.23
N LEU A 256 -1.15 10.97 -4.04
CA LEU A 256 -1.92 10.99 -2.81
C LEU A 256 -2.49 12.39 -2.50
N LEU A 257 -1.75 13.47 -2.78
CA LEU A 257 -2.27 14.83 -2.67
C LEU A 257 -3.48 15.05 -3.59
N ALA A 258 -3.40 14.55 -4.81
CA ALA A 258 -4.52 14.57 -5.74
C ALA A 258 -5.72 13.74 -5.24
N ALA A 259 -5.47 12.62 -4.55
CA ALA A 259 -6.51 11.80 -3.95
C ALA A 259 -7.23 12.53 -2.82
N VAL A 260 -6.48 13.19 -1.91
CA VAL A 260 -7.04 14.05 -0.86
C VAL A 260 -7.86 15.19 -1.47
N VAL A 261 -7.32 15.89 -2.48
CA VAL A 261 -8.06 16.95 -3.17
C VAL A 261 -9.37 16.42 -3.75
N ASN A 262 -9.37 15.23 -4.32
CA ASN A 262 -10.59 14.62 -4.85
C ASN A 262 -11.59 14.28 -3.73
N ALA A 263 -11.14 13.64 -2.65
CA ALA A 263 -11.99 13.30 -1.51
C ALA A 263 -12.62 14.54 -0.84
N VAL A 264 -11.83 15.61 -0.66
CA VAL A 264 -12.32 16.90 -0.14
C VAL A 264 -13.36 17.52 -1.08
N LEU A 265 -13.16 17.43 -2.40
CA LEU A 265 -14.11 17.97 -3.38
C LEU A 265 -15.44 17.21 -3.39
N LEU A 266 -15.42 15.91 -3.10
CA LEU A 266 -16.61 15.08 -3.01
C LEU A 266 -17.36 15.22 -1.68
N GLY A 267 -16.77 15.91 -0.70
CA GLY A 267 -17.35 16.09 0.64
C GLY A 267 -17.24 14.85 1.52
N GLU A 268 -16.47 13.84 1.12
CA GLU A 268 -16.25 12.63 1.91
C GLU A 268 -15.36 12.88 3.15
N GLY A 269 -14.68 14.02 3.19
CA GLY A 269 -13.93 14.51 4.37
C GLY A 269 -14.72 15.43 5.31
N GLU A 270 -16.03 15.66 5.10
CA GLU A 270 -16.86 16.46 6.01
C GLU A 270 -17.71 15.57 6.95
N PRO A 271 -17.61 15.68 8.29
CA PRO A 271 -18.57 15.06 9.18
C PRO A 271 -19.96 15.68 8.94
N ALA A 272 -20.85 14.91 8.31
CA ALA A 272 -22.16 15.36 7.84
C ALA A 272 -22.99 16.16 8.89
N PRO A 273 -23.48 17.37 8.55
CA PRO A 273 -24.46 18.08 9.36
C PRO A 273 -25.84 17.42 9.22
N ARG A 274 -26.36 16.86 10.31
CA ARG A 274 -27.76 16.39 10.38
C ARG A 274 -28.71 17.56 10.17
N THR A 275 -29.34 17.65 9.00
CA THR A 275 -30.47 18.54 8.76
C THR A 275 -31.63 17.74 8.20
N GLY A 276 -32.69 17.65 9.00
CA GLY A 276 -33.96 17.07 8.59
C GLY A 276 -34.62 17.95 7.53
N SER A 277 -35.08 17.33 6.46
CA SER A 277 -35.88 17.97 5.43
C SER A 277 -37.35 17.99 5.84
N GLU A 278 -37.81 19.11 6.37
CA GLU A 278 -39.23 19.45 6.42
C GLU A 278 -39.59 20.31 5.21
N SER A 279 -40.41 19.76 4.32
CA SER A 279 -41.60 20.44 3.77
C SER A 279 -42.43 19.47 2.93
N ARG A 280 -43.65 19.12 3.37
CA ARG A 280 -44.93 19.67 2.84
C ARG A 280 -46.14 18.89 3.36
N SER A 281 -47.19 19.67 3.66
CA SER A 281 -48.62 19.33 3.84
C SER A 281 -49.10 18.99 5.25
N GLU A 282 -49.78 19.99 5.83
CA GLU A 282 -50.56 19.96 7.06
C GLU A 282 -51.67 18.89 6.97
N GLY A 283 -51.69 17.99 7.95
CA GLY A 283 -52.73 16.96 8.11
C GLY A 283 -52.49 15.89 9.18
N GLY A 284 -51.27 15.75 9.72
CA GLY A 284 -50.89 14.58 10.55
C GLY A 284 -50.25 14.90 11.90
N VAL A 285 -50.85 15.79 12.71
CA VAL A 285 -50.26 16.16 14.02
C VAL A 285 -50.24 14.98 15.02
N ASP A 286 -51.13 13.99 14.87
CA ASP A 286 -51.17 12.83 15.76
C ASP A 286 -50.27 11.65 15.28
N GLU A 287 -50.07 11.47 13.97
CA GLU A 287 -49.15 10.45 13.43
C GLU A 287 -47.66 10.84 13.57
N LEU A 288 -47.36 12.15 13.60
CA LEU A 288 -45.99 12.66 13.76
C LEU A 288 -45.43 12.44 15.17
N HIS A 289 -46.27 12.43 16.20
CA HIS A 289 -45.82 12.18 17.58
C HIS A 289 -45.39 10.71 17.74
N ASP A 290 -46.21 9.79 17.23
CA ASP A 290 -45.97 8.35 17.32
C ASP A 290 -44.75 7.92 16.47
N ALA A 291 -44.57 8.53 15.29
CA ALA A 291 -43.40 8.30 14.45
C ALA A 291 -42.10 8.83 15.07
N ASN A 292 -42.12 9.99 15.72
CA ASN A 292 -40.94 10.58 16.35
C ASN A 292 -40.50 9.78 17.59
N ASP A 293 -41.45 9.28 18.39
CA ASP A 293 -41.16 8.44 19.55
C ASP A 293 -40.54 7.09 19.15
N VAL A 294 -41.00 6.48 18.06
CA VAL A 294 -40.41 5.25 17.51
C VAL A 294 -38.98 5.48 17.00
N ILE A 295 -38.71 6.63 16.37
CA ILE A 295 -37.37 6.98 15.88
C ILE A 295 -36.42 7.24 17.06
N LEU A 296 -36.87 7.97 18.08
CA LEU A 296 -36.08 8.23 19.29
C LEU A 296 -35.77 6.94 20.05
N ASP A 297 -36.74 6.04 20.21
CA ASP A 297 -36.53 4.75 20.86
C ASP A 297 -35.54 3.87 20.07
N ARG A 298 -35.61 3.87 18.74
CA ARG A 298 -34.62 3.18 17.90
C ARG A 298 -33.22 3.76 18.09
N LEU A 299 -33.07 5.08 18.13
CA LEU A 299 -31.80 5.76 18.37
C LEU A 299 -31.23 5.45 19.77
N HIS A 300 -32.08 5.37 20.80
CA HIS A 300 -31.67 4.99 22.14
C HIS A 300 -31.18 3.54 22.20
N ARG A 301 -31.89 2.60 21.56
CA ARG A 301 -31.46 1.19 21.47
C ARG A 301 -30.16 1.03 20.71
N GLU A 302 -29.95 1.81 19.66
CA GLU A 302 -28.74 1.76 18.85
C GLU A 302 -27.52 2.36 19.58
N ARG A 303 -27.73 3.45 20.33
CA ARG A 303 -26.71 4.00 21.24
C ARG A 303 -26.33 3.03 22.35
N ALA A 304 -27.31 2.37 22.98
CA ALA A 304 -27.05 1.37 24.01
C ALA A 304 -26.24 0.19 23.44
N ARG A 305 -26.56 -0.29 22.23
CA ARG A 305 -25.79 -1.33 21.54
C ARG A 305 -24.35 -0.91 21.24
N ARG A 306 -24.13 0.31 20.78
CA ARG A 306 -22.78 0.84 20.53
C ARG A 306 -21.96 0.89 21.81
N GLN A 307 -22.55 1.37 22.91
CA GLN A 307 -21.88 1.39 24.20
C GLN A 307 -21.50 -0.02 24.68
N THR A 308 -22.37 -1.01 24.51
CA THR A 308 -22.03 -2.40 24.87
C THR A 308 -20.90 -2.97 24.01
N LEU A 309 -20.88 -2.67 22.71
CA LEU A 309 -19.83 -3.13 21.79
C LEU A 309 -18.48 -2.44 22.08
N GLU A 310 -18.49 -1.16 22.46
CA GLU A 310 -17.28 -0.45 22.90
C GLU A 310 -16.70 -1.06 24.17
N HIS A 311 -17.55 -1.37 25.17
CA HIS A 311 -17.10 -2.04 26.39
C HIS A 311 -16.53 -3.44 26.10
N GLU A 312 -17.13 -4.17 25.17
CA GLU A 312 -16.64 -5.49 24.76
C GLU A 312 -15.32 -5.40 24.00
N ARG A 313 -15.17 -4.42 23.11
CA ARG A 313 -13.91 -4.12 22.42
C ARG A 313 -12.80 -3.77 23.42
N GLU A 314 -13.05 -2.87 24.36
CA GLU A 314 -12.06 -2.50 25.40
C GLU A 314 -11.68 -3.69 26.29
N ARG A 315 -12.62 -4.61 26.54
CA ARG A 315 -12.31 -5.84 27.26
C ARG A 315 -11.38 -6.74 26.46
N LEU A 316 -11.66 -6.95 25.17
CA LEU A 316 -10.84 -7.78 24.29
C LEU A 316 -9.43 -7.19 24.09
N VAL A 317 -9.31 -5.88 23.93
CA VAL A 317 -8.00 -5.20 23.84
C VAL A 317 -7.19 -5.43 25.11
N ARG A 318 -7.79 -5.27 26.29
CA ARG A 318 -7.11 -5.55 27.57
C ARG A 318 -6.74 -7.02 27.75
N GLU A 319 -7.51 -7.95 27.20
CA GLU A 319 -7.17 -9.37 27.21
C GLU A 319 -6.00 -9.67 26.26
N LEU A 320 -5.95 -9.05 25.09
CA LEU A 320 -4.83 -9.15 24.14
C LEU A 320 -3.53 -8.58 24.72
N GLU A 321 -3.57 -7.37 25.32
CA GLU A 321 -2.40 -6.77 25.96
C GLU A 321 -1.84 -7.65 27.11
N ARG A 322 -2.72 -8.30 27.87
CA ARG A 322 -2.31 -9.27 28.89
C ARG A 322 -1.67 -10.53 28.28
N ALA A 323 -2.22 -11.04 27.17
CA ALA A 323 -1.66 -12.19 26.50
C ALA A 323 -0.28 -11.90 25.88
N GLU A 324 -0.12 -10.72 25.27
CA GLU A 324 1.14 -10.26 24.69
C GLU A 324 2.21 -10.06 25.77
N SER A 325 1.89 -9.34 26.85
CA SER A 325 2.82 -9.11 27.96
C SER A 325 3.27 -10.41 28.64
N ASN A 326 2.37 -11.39 28.80
CA ASN A 326 2.74 -12.73 29.29
C ASN A 326 3.71 -13.44 28.33
N THR A 327 3.44 -13.36 27.02
CA THR A 327 4.27 -13.99 25.98
C THR A 327 5.67 -13.36 25.93
N GLU A 328 5.76 -12.03 26.03
CA GLU A 328 7.03 -11.31 26.12
C GLU A 328 7.81 -11.67 27.38
N ALA A 329 7.14 -11.78 28.53
CA ALA A 329 7.74 -12.20 29.79
C ALA A 329 8.37 -13.60 29.66
N ASP A 330 7.66 -14.55 29.05
CA ASP A 330 8.15 -15.92 28.81
C ASP A 330 9.32 -15.96 27.81
N LEU A 331 9.23 -15.23 26.70
CA LEU A 331 10.33 -15.08 25.74
C LEU A 331 11.57 -14.48 26.39
N SER A 332 11.41 -13.48 27.25
CA SER A 332 12.50 -12.86 27.99
C SER A 332 13.15 -13.85 28.97
N ALA A 333 12.35 -14.70 29.64
CA ALA A 333 12.82 -15.73 30.54
C ALA A 333 13.61 -16.83 29.80
N LEU A 334 13.10 -17.28 28.65
CA LEU A 334 13.78 -18.24 27.77
C LEU A 334 15.11 -17.69 27.24
N ARG A 335 15.14 -16.43 26.79
CA ARG A 335 16.38 -15.76 26.35
C ARG A 335 17.40 -15.64 27.48
N ARG A 336 16.97 -15.28 28.70
CA ARG A 336 17.83 -15.26 29.90
C ARG A 336 18.43 -16.66 30.17
N ARG A 337 17.62 -17.71 30.10
CA ARG A 337 18.05 -19.11 30.29
C ARG A 337 19.03 -19.57 29.22
N ASN A 338 18.76 -19.28 27.95
CA ASN A 338 19.66 -19.63 26.85
C ASN A 338 21.02 -18.94 26.99
N ARG A 339 21.04 -17.64 27.36
CA ARG A 339 22.30 -16.91 27.65
C ARG A 339 23.06 -17.48 28.85
N ALA A 340 22.36 -17.97 29.88
CA ALA A 340 23.01 -18.62 31.02
C ALA A 340 23.63 -19.98 30.62
N LEU A 341 22.93 -20.78 29.82
CA LEU A 341 23.40 -22.06 29.29
C LEU A 341 24.63 -21.89 28.39
N ARG A 342 24.61 -20.93 27.46
CA ARG A 342 25.77 -20.62 26.60
C ARG A 342 27.00 -20.22 27.42
N ARG A 343 26.82 -19.37 28.44
CA ARG A 343 27.92 -18.98 29.35
C ARG A 343 28.45 -20.16 30.15
N TRP A 344 27.58 -21.06 30.59
CA TRP A 344 27.98 -22.28 31.30
C TRP A 344 28.74 -23.26 30.40
N LEU A 345 28.28 -23.49 29.17
CA LEU A 345 28.97 -24.30 28.16
C LEU A 345 30.35 -23.72 27.83
N ALA A 346 30.41 -22.42 27.54
CA ALA A 346 31.67 -21.71 27.27
C ALA A 346 32.64 -21.75 28.45
N TRP A 347 32.15 -21.81 29.70
CA TRP A 347 32.99 -21.99 30.88
C TRP A 347 33.50 -23.44 31.01
N LYS A 348 32.67 -24.43 30.64
CA LYS A 348 33.01 -25.86 30.68
C LYS A 348 34.06 -26.25 29.63
N GLU A 349 34.02 -25.63 28.45
CA GLU A 349 34.94 -25.86 27.32
C GLU A 349 36.32 -25.21 27.51
N ARG A 350 36.54 -24.42 28.57
CA ARG A 350 37.86 -23.84 28.86
C ARG A 350 38.88 -24.93 29.24
N PRO A 351 40.15 -24.82 28.78
CA PRO A 351 41.21 -25.74 29.18
C PRO A 351 41.42 -25.73 30.70
N LEU A 352 41.71 -26.90 31.28
CA LEU A 352 41.85 -27.13 32.74
C LEU A 352 42.68 -26.07 33.50
N PRO A 353 43.87 -25.61 33.02
CA PRO A 353 44.63 -24.58 33.72
C PRO A 353 43.87 -23.24 33.87
N ALA A 354 43.07 -22.85 32.89
CA ALA A 354 42.27 -21.62 32.95
C ALA A 354 41.11 -21.69 33.96
N ARG A 355 40.57 -22.89 34.21
CA ARG A 355 39.48 -23.11 35.18
C ARG A 355 39.98 -23.08 36.63
N LEU A 356 41.21 -23.53 36.87
CA LEU A 356 41.87 -23.50 38.18
C LEU A 356 42.25 -22.07 38.59
N VAL A 357 42.86 -21.29 37.68
CA VAL A 357 43.18 -19.88 37.91
C VAL A 357 41.93 -19.06 38.21
N GLY A 358 40.84 -19.30 37.45
CA GLY A 358 39.55 -18.63 37.71
C GLY A 358 38.99 -18.93 39.10
N ARG A 359 39.07 -20.18 39.59
CA ARG A 359 38.60 -20.54 40.94
C ARG A 359 39.46 -19.90 42.04
N LEU A 360 40.77 -19.82 41.86
CA LEU A 360 41.67 -19.17 42.82
C LEU A 360 41.41 -17.66 42.93
N LEU A 361 40.97 -17.02 41.84
CA LEU A 361 40.55 -15.63 41.80
C LEU A 361 39.07 -15.42 42.23
N GLY A 362 38.42 -16.44 42.78
CA GLY A 362 37.04 -16.34 43.29
C GLY A 362 35.93 -16.43 42.24
N ALA A 363 36.24 -16.73 40.98
CA ALA A 363 35.23 -16.87 39.94
C ALA A 363 34.50 -18.22 40.05
N ALA A 364 33.25 -18.19 40.54
CA ALA A 364 32.36 -19.35 40.57
C ALA A 364 31.75 -19.63 39.18
N PRO A 365 31.48 -20.90 38.81
CA PRO A 365 30.79 -21.22 37.56
C PRO A 365 29.37 -20.63 37.58
N PRO A 366 28.92 -20.00 36.48
CA PRO A 366 27.55 -19.51 36.39
C PRO A 366 26.59 -20.70 36.41
N LYS A 367 25.90 -20.94 37.53
CA LYS A 367 24.91 -22.01 37.62
C LYS A 367 23.62 -21.57 36.91
N PRO A 368 23.05 -22.36 35.98
CA PRO A 368 21.69 -22.12 35.53
C PRO A 368 20.75 -22.33 36.72
N SER A 369 19.84 -21.39 37.01
CA SER A 369 18.89 -21.59 38.09
C SER A 369 17.83 -22.62 37.69
N PRO A 370 17.39 -23.51 38.59
CA PRO A 370 16.17 -24.26 38.40
C PRO A 370 15.00 -23.25 38.47
N GLY A 371 14.20 -23.16 37.41
CA GLY A 371 13.09 -22.21 37.35
C GLY A 371 11.98 -22.61 38.33
N SER A 372 11.44 -21.63 39.06
CA SER A 372 10.12 -21.73 39.66
C SER A 372 9.09 -21.81 38.53
N THR A 373 8.47 -22.96 38.35
CA THR A 373 7.27 -23.15 37.51
C THR A 373 6.12 -22.38 38.16
N GLY A 374 5.87 -21.17 37.67
CA GLY A 374 4.63 -20.45 37.88
C GLY A 374 3.86 -20.45 36.57
N SER A 375 2.60 -20.89 36.63
CA SER A 375 1.61 -20.98 35.56
C SER A 375 1.64 -22.27 34.72
N GLY A 376 0.56 -23.04 34.88
CA GLY A 376 0.37 -24.37 34.34
C GLY A 376 0.19 -24.37 32.82
N ILE A 377 1.05 -25.14 32.17
CA ILE A 377 0.69 -25.86 30.95
C ILE A 377 0.81 -27.32 31.35
N ASP A 378 -0.33 -27.93 31.67
CA ASP A 378 -0.48 -29.36 31.89
C ASP A 378 -0.31 -30.06 30.53
N PRO A 379 0.76 -30.84 30.29
CA PRO A 379 0.84 -31.64 29.10
C PRO A 379 -0.13 -32.81 29.28
N GLY A 380 -1.29 -32.73 28.63
CA GLY A 380 -2.28 -33.81 28.62
C GLY A 380 -1.65 -35.17 28.31
N PRO A 381 -2.15 -36.27 28.90
CA PRO A 381 -1.47 -37.55 28.88
C PRO A 381 -1.35 -38.08 27.45
N ALA A 382 -0.14 -38.49 27.10
CA ALA A 382 0.15 -39.26 25.91
C ALA A 382 -0.75 -40.52 25.89
N ARG A 383 -1.60 -40.65 24.86
CA ARG A 383 -2.28 -41.91 24.56
C ARG A 383 -1.23 -42.95 24.22
N SER A 384 -1.07 -43.90 25.14
CA SER A 384 -0.44 -45.18 24.90
C SER A 384 -1.20 -45.93 23.82
N SER A 385 -0.45 -46.44 22.85
CA SER A 385 -0.87 -47.45 21.89
C SER A 385 -1.26 -48.71 22.66
N GLU A 386 -2.54 -49.02 22.76
CA GLU A 386 -3.03 -50.36 23.10
C GLU A 386 -3.41 -51.05 21.79
N GLU A 387 -2.68 -52.14 21.50
CA GLU A 387 -3.10 -53.21 20.61
C GLU A 387 -4.45 -53.75 21.09
N GLU A 388 -5.50 -53.57 20.29
CA GLU A 388 -6.75 -54.31 20.49
C GLU A 388 -6.84 -55.41 19.44
N SER A 389 -6.60 -56.62 19.93
CA SER A 389 -6.79 -57.91 19.32
C SER A 389 -8.23 -58.12 18.82
N VAL A 390 -8.34 -58.54 17.57
CA VAL A 390 -9.57 -59.06 16.95
C VAL A 390 -9.98 -60.37 17.64
N PRO A 391 -11.24 -60.53 18.11
CA PRO A 391 -11.81 -61.83 18.32
C PRO A 391 -12.67 -62.25 17.12
N SER A 392 -12.37 -63.43 16.61
CA SER A 392 -13.20 -64.25 15.74
C SER A 392 -14.42 -64.80 16.51
N THR A 393 -15.59 -64.79 15.87
CA THR A 393 -16.71 -65.77 15.89
C THR A 393 -17.91 -65.06 15.24
N ASP A 394 -18.71 -65.58 14.33
CA ASP A 394 -18.94 -66.92 13.75
C ASP A 394 -19.57 -66.70 12.35
#